data_AF-A0A927NQ74-F1
#
_entry.id   AF-A0A927NQ74-F1
#
_cell.length_a   1.000
_cell.length_b   1.000
_cell.length_c   1.000
_cell.angle_alpha   90.00
_cell.angle_beta   90.00
_cell.angle_gamma   90.00
#
_symmetry.space_group_name_H-M   'P 1'
#
loop_
_entity.id
_entity.type
_entity.pdbx_description
1 polymer ?
#
loop_
_entity_poly.entity_id
_entity_poly.type
_entity_poly.pdbx_seq_one_letter_code
_entity_poly.pdbx_strand_id
1 'polypeptide(L)'
;ITVKAVLPSPMPGTNMSMGMHSGFAVYADGVFEGNPRPEWTDLISVTGDRFTVDCENVAAAAQTFYATLYRDGRFAFESIVYARNVPNKNFNGGGLEKETKLQKGNVRNIDLYFPLYNGVYELYIGVKEGSVVEPALPYPNAKPVVFYGSSITQGGSASHAGNDYVSVLSRRLNFDFINLGFSGNAKGEPVMADYLAGLQAEVMVLDYDFNSPTAETLQQTHYPLYEKIRKAQPNTPIIFMTRPNFLYDPTACVPRREVIYQTYLRAKEQGDKLVAFIDGETLLGKDDWFMCTVDNCHPNDLGFYRMAERVEPVLKAFLDKK
;
A
#
# COMPACT_ATOMS: atom_id res chain seq x y z
N ILE A 1 2.36 15.39 -21.32
CA ILE A 1 3.24 14.83 -20.29
C ILE A 1 3.02 13.32 -20.15
N THR A 2 4.12 12.56 -20.17
CA THR A 2 4.21 11.09 -20.30
C THR A 2 5.31 10.63 -19.37
N VAL A 3 5.07 9.64 -18.51
CA VAL A 3 6.02 9.19 -17.49
C VAL A 3 6.28 7.68 -17.65
N LYS A 4 7.47 7.26 -18.09
CA LYS A 4 7.76 5.81 -18.18
C LYS A 4 8.25 5.27 -16.83
N ALA A 5 7.35 4.68 -16.05
CA ALA A 5 7.69 3.94 -14.85
C ALA A 5 8.19 2.52 -15.21
N VAL A 6 9.39 2.12 -14.76
CA VAL A 6 9.93 0.77 -14.99
C VAL A 6 9.88 -0.02 -13.69
N LEU A 7 9.24 -1.19 -13.70
CA LEU A 7 9.12 -2.08 -12.54
C LEU A 7 10.50 -2.67 -12.17
N PRO A 8 10.82 -2.85 -10.87
CA PRO A 8 11.89 -3.76 -10.47
C PRO A 8 11.54 -5.19 -10.89
N SER A 9 12.52 -5.93 -11.42
CA SER A 9 12.37 -7.32 -11.83
C SER A 9 11.84 -8.21 -10.69
N PRO A 10 11.04 -9.27 -10.98
CA PRO A 10 10.63 -10.24 -9.97
C PRO A 10 11.84 -10.80 -9.22
N MET A 11 11.70 -11.02 -7.90
CA MET A 11 12.76 -11.62 -7.10
C MET A 11 13.17 -12.99 -7.69
N PRO A 12 14.46 -13.21 -8.00
CA PRO A 12 14.93 -14.49 -8.53
C PRO A 12 14.53 -15.64 -7.60
N GLY A 13 13.85 -16.66 -8.14
CA GLY A 13 13.52 -17.89 -7.40
C GLY A 13 12.19 -17.88 -6.63
N THR A 14 11.30 -16.90 -6.83
CA THR A 14 9.95 -16.92 -6.25
C THR A 14 8.87 -16.83 -7.34
N ASN A 15 7.78 -17.60 -7.20
CA ASN A 15 6.57 -17.47 -8.04
C ASN A 15 5.68 -16.27 -7.59
N MET A 16 6.24 -15.31 -6.85
CA MET A 16 5.51 -14.16 -6.34
C MET A 16 5.52 -13.05 -7.40
N SER A 17 4.34 -12.70 -7.92
CA SER A 17 4.19 -11.45 -8.65
C SER A 17 4.25 -10.29 -7.64
N MET A 18 5.26 -9.43 -7.78
CA MET A 18 5.42 -8.27 -6.91
C MET A 18 4.50 -7.15 -7.39
N GLY A 19 3.35 -6.97 -6.73
CA GLY A 19 2.67 -5.68 -6.69
C GLY A 19 3.42 -4.75 -5.74
N MET A 20 4.65 -4.36 -6.06
CA MET A 20 5.35 -3.36 -5.25
C MET A 20 4.64 -2.02 -5.43
N HIS A 21 3.96 -1.57 -4.37
CA HIS A 21 3.27 -0.28 -4.34
C HIS A 21 4.16 0.90 -3.93
N SER A 22 5.49 0.74 -3.94
CA SER A 22 6.42 1.77 -3.49
C SER A 22 7.70 1.79 -4.33
N GLY A 23 8.06 2.98 -4.82
CA GLY A 23 9.38 3.29 -5.35
C GLY A 23 9.57 3.02 -6.84
N PHE A 24 9.04 3.89 -7.70
CA PHE A 24 9.50 4.02 -9.09
C PHE A 24 10.57 5.12 -9.18
N ALA A 25 11.67 4.82 -9.87
CA ALA A 25 12.62 5.83 -10.35
C ALA A 25 12.38 6.05 -11.84
N VAL A 26 12.03 7.28 -12.23
CA VAL A 26 11.83 7.66 -13.64
C VAL A 26 12.92 8.63 -14.08
N TYR A 27 13.59 8.32 -15.19
CA TYR A 27 14.59 9.18 -15.82
C TYR A 27 13.91 10.09 -16.84
N ALA A 28 14.27 11.37 -16.83
CA ALA A 28 13.88 12.32 -17.86
C ALA A 28 14.93 12.31 -18.96
N ASP A 29 14.58 11.85 -20.17
CA ASP A 29 15.31 12.22 -21.38
C ASP A 29 14.44 12.01 -22.64
N GLY A 30 14.26 13.09 -23.40
CA GLY A 30 13.86 13.05 -24.81
C GLY A 30 12.38 13.27 -25.16
N VAL A 31 12.16 13.98 -26.27
CA VAL A 31 10.88 14.14 -26.97
C VAL A 31 10.49 12.80 -27.60
N PHE A 32 9.32 12.28 -27.28
CA PHE A 32 8.81 11.03 -27.85
C PHE A 32 8.12 11.31 -29.20
N GLU A 33 8.62 10.73 -30.29
CA GLU A 33 7.89 10.66 -31.55
C GLU A 33 6.65 9.77 -31.36
N GLY A 34 5.45 10.32 -31.59
CA GLY A 34 4.18 9.60 -31.45
C GLY A 34 3.25 10.08 -30.33
N ASN A 35 3.40 11.32 -29.83
CA ASN A 35 2.42 11.94 -28.91
C ASN A 35 1.00 11.91 -29.53
N PRO A 36 0.05 11.16 -28.95
CA PRO A 36 -1.27 10.99 -29.55
C PRO A 36 -2.22 12.18 -29.27
N ARG A 37 -1.78 13.18 -28.51
CA ARG A 37 -2.48 14.45 -28.30
C ARG A 37 -1.50 15.64 -28.33
N PRO A 38 -1.32 16.29 -29.49
CA PRO A 38 -0.36 17.39 -29.69
C PRO A 38 -0.56 18.58 -28.74
N GLU A 39 -1.75 18.74 -28.17
CA GLU A 39 -2.09 19.82 -27.23
C GLU A 39 -1.58 19.60 -25.78
N TRP A 40 -0.86 18.50 -25.51
CA TRP A 40 -0.27 18.17 -24.21
C TRP A 40 1.25 18.12 -24.35
N THR A 41 1.92 19.22 -24.00
CA THR A 41 3.24 19.53 -24.56
C THR A 41 4.45 19.22 -23.69
N ASP A 42 4.32 19.11 -22.36
CA ASP A 42 5.50 18.94 -21.48
C ASP A 42 5.74 17.48 -21.06
N LEU A 43 6.85 17.14 -20.39
CA LEU A 43 7.21 15.80 -19.90
C LEU A 43 7.77 15.92 -18.47
N ILE A 44 7.44 15.01 -17.55
CA ILE A 44 7.80 15.07 -16.12
C ILE A 44 8.29 13.70 -15.67
N SER A 45 9.28 13.70 -14.80
CA SER A 45 9.64 12.55 -13.97
C SER A 45 8.83 12.58 -12.67
N VAL A 46 8.08 11.52 -12.38
CA VAL A 46 7.47 11.28 -11.08
C VAL A 46 8.33 10.25 -10.35
N THR A 47 8.95 10.66 -9.25
CA THR A 47 9.62 9.75 -8.33
C THR A 47 8.61 9.27 -7.30
N GLY A 48 8.29 7.98 -7.31
CA GLY A 48 7.33 7.38 -6.38
C GLY A 48 5.87 7.43 -6.82
N ASP A 49 4.97 7.24 -5.85
CA ASP A 49 3.51 7.27 -5.99
C ASP A 49 2.92 8.69 -5.83
N ARG A 50 3.75 9.73 -5.79
CA ARG A 50 3.36 11.11 -5.48
C ARG A 50 4.08 12.15 -6.35
N PHE A 51 3.37 13.21 -6.75
CA PHE A 51 3.94 14.38 -7.43
C PHE A 51 3.19 15.68 -7.06
N THR A 52 3.82 16.86 -7.23
CA THR A 52 3.17 18.16 -7.00
C THR A 52 2.81 18.80 -8.33
N VAL A 53 1.58 19.25 -8.49
CA VAL A 53 1.09 19.93 -9.69
C VAL A 53 0.29 21.18 -9.32
N ASP A 54 0.60 22.29 -9.99
CA ASP A 54 -0.23 23.47 -10.11
C ASP A 54 -0.81 23.52 -11.53
N CYS A 55 -2.03 23.02 -11.68
CA CYS A 55 -2.70 23.00 -12.98
C CYS A 55 -4.22 23.20 -12.86
N GLU A 56 -4.82 23.60 -13.97
CA GLU A 56 -6.28 23.66 -14.11
C GLU A 56 -6.89 22.29 -14.47
N ASN A 57 -6.12 21.35 -15.06
CA ASN A 57 -6.58 20.01 -15.42
C ASN A 57 -5.45 18.98 -15.32
N VAL A 58 -5.73 17.82 -14.72
CA VAL A 58 -4.86 16.63 -14.77
C VAL A 58 -5.61 15.51 -15.48
N ALA A 59 -4.99 14.93 -16.50
CA ALA A 59 -5.40 13.65 -17.05
C ALA A 59 -4.39 12.58 -16.67
N ALA A 60 -4.87 11.37 -16.39
CA ALA A 60 -4.02 10.20 -16.20
C ALA A 60 -4.47 9.07 -17.11
N ALA A 61 -3.51 8.33 -17.67
CA ALA A 61 -3.76 7.24 -18.60
C ALA A 61 -2.83 6.04 -18.36
N ALA A 62 -3.39 4.85 -18.10
CA ALA A 62 -2.74 3.54 -18.23
C ALA A 62 -3.75 2.39 -18.15
N GLN A 63 -3.27 1.16 -18.04
CA GLN A 63 -4.07 -0.06 -18.15
C GLN A 63 -4.96 -0.39 -16.94
N THR A 64 -4.83 0.26 -15.78
CA THR A 64 -5.84 0.31 -14.71
C THR A 64 -5.40 1.39 -13.70
N PHE A 65 -6.26 2.29 -13.18
CA PHE A 65 -5.83 3.32 -12.21
C PHE A 65 -6.87 3.78 -11.19
N TYR A 66 -6.38 4.30 -10.06
CA TYR A 66 -7.12 5.16 -9.13
C TYR A 66 -6.26 6.38 -8.78
N ALA A 67 -6.79 7.59 -8.95
CA ALA A 67 -6.09 8.82 -8.57
C ALA A 67 -6.89 9.51 -7.47
N THR A 68 -6.32 9.68 -6.28
CA THR A 68 -6.93 10.45 -5.19
C THR A 68 -6.23 11.81 -5.13
N LEU A 69 -6.97 12.89 -4.95
CA LEU A 69 -6.42 14.24 -5.00
C LEU A 69 -6.47 14.91 -3.63
N TYR A 70 -5.55 15.86 -3.39
CA TYR A 70 -5.35 16.44 -2.06
C TYR A 70 -5.49 17.97 -2.09
N ARG A 71 -5.97 18.52 -0.97
CA ARG A 71 -6.05 19.95 -0.68
C ARG A 71 -5.69 20.21 0.78
N ASP A 72 -4.70 21.04 1.07
CA ASP A 72 -4.48 21.68 2.39
C ASP A 72 -4.59 20.74 3.61
N GLY A 73 -4.10 19.49 3.53
CA GLY A 73 -4.20 18.51 4.61
C GLY A 73 -5.60 17.94 4.87
N ARG A 74 -6.57 18.17 3.98
CA ARG A 74 -7.90 17.53 3.99
C ARG A 74 -8.13 16.77 2.69
N PHE A 75 -8.35 15.46 2.83
CA PHE A 75 -8.51 14.52 1.72
C PHE A 75 -9.86 14.71 1.03
N ALA A 76 -9.85 14.88 -0.29
CA ALA A 76 -11.05 14.93 -1.11
C ALA A 76 -10.90 13.92 -2.25
N PHE A 77 -11.72 12.88 -2.23
CA PHE A 77 -11.79 11.95 -3.35
C PHE A 77 -12.30 12.69 -4.59
N GLU A 78 -11.49 12.75 -5.66
CA GLU A 78 -11.88 13.45 -6.90
C GLU A 78 -12.38 12.49 -7.99
N SER A 79 -11.71 11.35 -8.24
CA SER A 79 -12.10 10.49 -9.37
C SER A 79 -11.59 9.05 -9.32
N ILE A 80 -12.31 8.15 -9.99
CA ILE A 80 -11.85 6.80 -10.36
C ILE A 80 -11.58 6.74 -11.86
N VAL A 81 -10.47 6.10 -12.24
CA VAL A 81 -10.13 5.80 -13.64
C VAL A 81 -10.47 4.33 -13.91
N TYR A 82 -11.72 4.07 -14.32
CA TYR A 82 -12.16 2.70 -14.59
C TYR A 82 -11.53 2.11 -15.85
N ALA A 83 -11.13 0.84 -15.76
CA ALA A 83 -10.98 -0.04 -16.91
C ALA A 83 -12.35 -0.37 -17.48
N ARG A 84 -12.69 0.23 -18.62
CA ARG A 84 -13.57 -0.43 -19.60
C ARG A 84 -12.67 -0.76 -20.78
N ASN A 85 -12.87 -1.93 -21.40
CA ASN A 85 -12.32 -2.23 -22.72
C ASN A 85 -12.84 -1.18 -23.71
N VAL A 86 -12.14 -0.06 -23.81
CA VAL A 86 -12.37 0.97 -24.80
C VAL A 86 -11.19 0.86 -25.75
N PRO A 87 -11.42 0.48 -27.03
CA PRO A 87 -10.39 0.60 -28.05
C PRO A 87 -9.96 2.07 -28.12
N ASN A 88 -8.79 2.37 -27.56
CA ASN A 88 -8.28 3.73 -27.56
C ASN A 88 -7.44 3.94 -28.82
N LYS A 89 -7.92 4.81 -29.72
CA LYS A 89 -7.26 5.11 -31.02
C LYS A 89 -5.86 5.72 -30.86
N ASN A 90 -5.51 6.13 -29.65
CA ASN A 90 -4.32 6.89 -29.31
C ASN A 90 -3.18 6.05 -28.72
N PHE A 91 -3.42 4.77 -28.40
CA PHE A 91 -2.40 3.85 -27.92
C PHE A 91 -2.47 2.56 -28.74
N ASN A 92 -1.43 2.30 -29.55
CA ASN A 92 -1.29 1.05 -30.29
C ASN A 92 -1.18 -0.12 -29.30
N GLY A 93 -2.30 -0.77 -28.98
CA GLY A 93 -2.38 -1.87 -28.01
C GLY A 93 -3.45 -1.70 -26.92
N GLY A 94 -4.17 -0.57 -26.88
CA GLY A 94 -5.19 -0.29 -25.86
C GLY A 94 -4.59 0.34 -24.60
N GLY A 95 -5.07 1.54 -24.27
CA GLY A 95 -4.75 2.29 -23.04
C GLY A 95 -5.98 3.05 -22.56
N LEU A 96 -6.16 3.24 -21.26
CA LEU A 96 -7.30 3.97 -20.70
C LEU A 96 -6.89 5.42 -20.45
N GLU A 97 -7.80 6.38 -20.65
CA GLU A 97 -7.57 7.79 -20.35
C GLU A 97 -8.73 8.32 -19.50
N LYS A 98 -8.42 9.05 -18.42
CA LYS A 98 -9.41 9.80 -17.66
C LYS A 98 -8.88 11.20 -17.36
N GLU A 99 -9.68 12.18 -17.69
CA GLU A 99 -9.45 13.58 -17.35
C GLU A 99 -10.22 13.93 -16.07
N THR A 100 -9.53 14.59 -15.15
CA THR A 100 -10.10 15.15 -13.92
C THR A 100 -9.84 16.66 -13.92
N LYS A 101 -10.92 17.43 -13.85
CA LYS A 101 -10.85 18.90 -13.81
C LYS A 101 -10.51 19.33 -12.40
N LEU A 102 -9.45 20.11 -12.24
CA LEU A 102 -9.06 20.66 -10.94
C LEU A 102 -9.54 22.11 -10.83
N GLN A 103 -9.88 22.55 -9.62
CA GLN A 103 -10.22 23.96 -9.41
C GLN A 103 -8.97 24.84 -9.60
N LYS A 104 -9.09 25.88 -10.41
CA LYS A 104 -8.04 26.84 -10.75
C LYS A 104 -7.46 27.56 -9.52
N GLY A 105 -6.14 27.79 -9.53
CA GLY A 105 -5.47 28.81 -8.70
C GLY A 105 -4.75 28.34 -7.44
N ASN A 106 -4.43 27.04 -7.30
CA ASN A 106 -3.64 26.54 -6.17
C ASN A 106 -2.70 25.39 -6.61
N VAL A 107 -1.43 25.46 -6.22
CA VAL A 107 -0.44 24.36 -6.24
C VAL A 107 -0.90 23.23 -5.31
N ARG A 108 -0.79 21.96 -5.73
CA ARG A 108 -1.28 20.80 -4.95
C ARG A 108 -0.35 19.61 -5.03
N ASN A 109 -0.31 18.84 -3.94
CA ASN A 109 0.25 17.49 -3.98
C ASN A 109 -0.80 16.51 -4.48
N ILE A 110 -0.39 15.57 -5.32
CA ILE A 110 -1.22 14.51 -5.89
C ILE A 110 -0.55 13.17 -5.59
N ASP A 111 -1.28 12.27 -4.93
CA ASP A 111 -0.85 10.89 -4.72
C ASP A 111 -1.68 9.96 -5.62
N LEU A 112 -1.01 9.03 -6.28
CA LEU A 112 -1.61 8.06 -7.18
C LEU A 112 -1.53 6.67 -6.56
N TYR A 113 -2.70 6.08 -6.32
CA TYR A 113 -2.78 4.71 -5.82
C TYR A 113 -2.85 3.73 -6.98
N PHE A 114 -1.77 2.96 -7.15
CA PHE A 114 -1.67 1.95 -8.19
C PHE A 114 -2.61 0.75 -7.93
N PRO A 115 -3.06 0.04 -8.98
CA PRO A 115 -3.93 -1.13 -8.86
C PRO A 115 -3.38 -2.21 -7.92
N LEU A 116 -4.21 -2.67 -6.98
CA LEU A 116 -3.83 -3.63 -5.92
C LEU A 116 -3.44 -5.03 -6.42
N TYR A 117 -4.00 -5.47 -7.55
CA TYR A 117 -3.87 -6.84 -8.07
C TYR A 117 -3.34 -6.92 -9.51
N ASN A 118 -2.97 -5.79 -10.11
CA ASN A 118 -2.46 -5.73 -11.47
C ASN A 118 -1.13 -4.96 -11.52
N GLY A 119 -0.20 -5.44 -12.33
CA GLY A 119 1.00 -4.68 -12.66
C GLY A 119 0.69 -3.45 -13.51
N VAL A 120 1.49 -2.40 -13.36
CA VAL A 120 1.47 -1.22 -14.24
C VAL A 120 2.78 -1.16 -14.99
N TYR A 121 2.71 -1.24 -16.32
CA TYR A 121 3.88 -1.21 -17.19
C TYR A 121 4.31 0.21 -17.57
N GLU A 122 3.35 1.10 -17.80
CA GLU A 122 3.59 2.49 -18.22
C GLU A 122 2.48 3.40 -17.65
N LEU A 123 2.80 4.66 -17.30
CA LEU A 123 1.85 5.64 -16.73
C LEU A 123 1.99 7.01 -17.42
N TYR A 124 0.94 7.50 -18.04
CA TYR A 124 0.97 8.81 -18.69
C TYR A 124 0.15 9.79 -17.84
N ILE A 125 0.76 10.90 -17.39
CA ILE A 125 0.06 11.97 -16.67
C ILE A 125 0.10 13.20 -17.54
N GLY A 126 -1.02 13.61 -18.12
CA GLY A 126 -1.13 14.88 -18.81
C GLY A 126 -1.54 16.01 -17.85
N VAL A 127 -1.01 17.21 -18.05
CA VAL A 127 -1.53 18.44 -17.43
C VAL A 127 -1.79 19.47 -18.53
N LYS A 128 -2.63 20.47 -18.22
CA LYS A 128 -2.89 21.59 -19.12
C LYS A 128 -1.61 22.35 -19.47
N GLU A 129 -1.45 22.77 -20.72
CA GLU A 129 -0.35 23.67 -21.14
C GLU A 129 -0.26 24.92 -20.25
N GLY A 130 0.96 25.28 -19.85
CA GLY A 130 1.23 26.40 -18.94
C GLY A 130 1.06 26.08 -17.45
N SER A 131 0.80 24.82 -17.09
CA SER A 131 0.79 24.35 -15.70
C SER A 131 2.22 24.21 -15.16
N VAL A 132 2.38 24.36 -13.84
CA VAL A 132 3.67 24.16 -13.16
C VAL A 132 3.65 22.81 -12.47
N VAL A 133 4.74 22.05 -12.60
CA VAL A 133 4.87 20.75 -11.94
C VAL A 133 6.20 20.70 -11.21
N GLU A 134 6.14 20.32 -9.95
CA GLU A 134 7.27 20.32 -9.02
C GLU A 134 7.40 18.95 -8.34
N PRO A 135 8.59 18.62 -7.82
CA PRO A 135 8.75 17.47 -6.93
C PRO A 135 7.75 17.53 -5.77
N ALA A 136 7.22 16.35 -5.42
CA ALA A 136 6.38 16.17 -4.24
C ALA A 136 7.00 16.78 -2.98
N LEU A 137 6.18 17.35 -2.10
CA LEU A 137 6.63 17.58 -0.73
C LEU A 137 7.05 16.24 -0.12
N PRO A 138 8.22 16.16 0.53
CA PRO A 138 8.66 14.93 1.17
C PRO A 138 7.70 14.53 2.29
N TYR A 139 7.58 13.23 2.53
CA TYR A 139 6.89 12.76 3.72
C TYR A 139 7.63 13.23 4.99
N PRO A 140 6.92 13.50 6.10
CA PRO A 140 7.54 13.88 7.37
C PRO A 140 8.59 12.88 7.85
N ASN A 141 8.36 11.60 7.58
CA ASN A 141 9.29 10.52 7.91
C ASN A 141 10.10 10.14 6.67
N ALA A 142 11.42 10.06 6.83
CA ALA A 142 12.34 9.74 5.74
C ALA A 142 12.27 8.27 5.29
N LYS A 143 11.81 7.37 6.16
CA LYS A 143 11.67 5.93 5.88
C LYS A 143 10.20 5.56 5.74
N PRO A 144 9.86 4.57 4.91
CA PRO A 144 8.49 4.13 4.76
C PRO A 144 8.04 3.22 5.91
N VAL A 145 6.73 3.14 6.14
CA VAL A 145 6.11 2.07 6.92
C VAL A 145 5.97 0.84 6.03
N VAL A 146 6.52 -0.30 6.46
CA VAL A 146 6.48 -1.54 5.68
C VAL A 146 5.40 -2.46 6.24
N PHE A 147 4.49 -2.90 5.37
CA PHE A 147 3.46 -3.89 5.69
C PHE A 147 3.79 -5.20 4.99
N TYR A 148 3.96 -6.28 5.72
CA TYR A 148 4.10 -7.64 5.16
C TYR A 148 2.89 -8.46 5.55
N GLY A 149 2.15 -8.98 4.57
CA GLY A 149 0.92 -9.67 4.91
C GLY A 149 0.14 -10.32 3.78
N SER A 150 -1.10 -10.64 4.08
CA SER A 150 -1.92 -11.52 3.26
C SER A 150 -2.59 -10.85 2.05
N SER A 151 -3.58 -11.52 1.45
CA SER A 151 -4.51 -10.88 0.50
C SER A 151 -5.20 -9.67 1.10
N ILE A 152 -5.42 -9.66 2.42
CA ILE A 152 -6.04 -8.53 3.13
C ILE A 152 -5.13 -7.31 3.10
N THR A 153 -3.84 -7.48 3.41
CA THR A 153 -2.82 -6.42 3.33
C THR A 153 -2.65 -5.94 1.89
N GLN A 154 -2.71 -6.85 0.91
CA GLN A 154 -2.72 -6.49 -0.52
C GLN A 154 -3.95 -5.66 -0.91
N GLY A 155 -5.02 -5.67 -0.10
CA GLY A 155 -6.23 -4.89 -0.32
C GLY A 155 -7.38 -5.70 -0.95
N GLY A 156 -7.36 -7.03 -0.88
CA GLY A 156 -8.53 -7.87 -1.15
C GLY A 156 -9.56 -7.69 -0.03
N SER A 157 -10.75 -7.10 -0.23
CA SER A 157 -11.43 -6.70 -1.48
C SER A 157 -11.91 -5.24 -1.42
N ALA A 158 -10.97 -4.31 -1.34
CA ALA A 158 -11.24 -2.88 -1.36
C ALA A 158 -11.88 -2.50 -2.70
N SER A 159 -12.88 -1.62 -2.68
CA SER A 159 -13.57 -1.19 -3.91
C SER A 159 -12.66 -0.41 -4.85
N HIS A 160 -11.57 0.17 -4.32
CA HIS A 160 -10.47 0.73 -5.08
C HIS A 160 -9.17 0.74 -4.27
N ALA A 161 -8.03 1.01 -4.94
CA ALA A 161 -6.69 0.99 -4.35
C ALA A 161 -6.43 2.05 -3.26
N GLY A 162 -7.39 2.95 -3.03
CA GLY A 162 -7.32 3.89 -1.92
C GLY A 162 -8.03 3.38 -0.67
N ASN A 163 -8.86 2.34 -0.75
CA ASN A 163 -9.75 1.96 0.35
C ASN A 163 -9.25 0.82 1.21
N ASP A 164 -8.13 0.18 0.85
CA ASP A 164 -7.48 -0.75 1.76
C ASP A 164 -6.95 -0.03 3.00
N TYR A 165 -6.76 -0.77 4.09
CA TYR A 165 -6.40 -0.16 5.37
C TYR A 165 -5.00 0.50 5.34
N VAL A 166 -4.06 0.01 4.54
CA VAL A 166 -2.71 0.57 4.42
C VAL A 166 -2.80 1.96 3.81
N SER A 167 -3.53 2.07 2.70
CA SER A 167 -3.78 3.34 2.02
C SER A 167 -4.58 4.32 2.89
N VAL A 168 -5.57 3.85 3.65
CA VAL A 168 -6.31 4.70 4.59
C VAL A 168 -5.38 5.25 5.67
N LEU A 169 -4.51 4.42 6.26
CA LEU A 169 -3.55 4.83 7.28
C LEU A 169 -2.52 5.80 6.74
N SER A 170 -1.96 5.54 5.55
CA SER A 170 -0.95 6.41 4.94
C SER A 170 -1.50 7.80 4.68
N ARG A 171 -2.76 7.91 4.26
CA ARG A 171 -3.46 9.19 4.19
C ARG A 171 -3.60 9.83 5.56
N ARG A 172 -4.24 9.16 6.52
CA ARG A 172 -4.55 9.76 7.83
C ARG A 172 -3.31 10.23 8.60
N LEU A 173 -2.20 9.51 8.46
CA LEU A 173 -0.96 9.75 9.20
C LEU A 173 0.16 10.37 8.35
N ASN A 174 -0.07 10.60 7.06
CA ASN A 174 0.86 11.21 6.11
C ASN A 174 2.26 10.55 6.12
N PHE A 175 2.34 9.26 5.77
CA PHE A 175 3.60 8.53 5.67
C PHE A 175 3.77 7.85 4.30
N ASP A 176 5.03 7.65 3.89
CA ASP A 176 5.38 6.75 2.79
C ASP A 176 5.23 5.29 3.24
N PHE A 177 4.89 4.38 2.34
CA PHE A 177 4.66 2.99 2.68
C PHE A 177 5.15 2.00 1.63
N ILE A 178 5.55 0.82 2.08
CA ILE A 178 5.78 -0.36 1.23
C ILE A 178 4.72 -1.39 1.58
N ASN A 179 3.83 -1.69 0.63
CA ASN A 179 2.84 -2.77 0.79
C ASN A 179 3.38 -4.07 0.16
N LEU A 180 3.77 -5.03 1.00
CA LEU A 180 4.20 -6.38 0.66
C LEU A 180 3.10 -7.39 1.01
N GLY A 181 1.88 -7.10 0.56
CA GLY A 181 0.74 -8.02 0.61
C GLY A 181 0.80 -9.04 -0.53
N PHE A 182 0.73 -10.33 -0.19
CA PHE A 182 0.79 -11.41 -1.19
C PHE A 182 -0.40 -12.36 -1.04
N SER A 183 -1.42 -12.22 -1.87
CA SER A 183 -2.60 -13.09 -1.86
C SER A 183 -2.22 -14.57 -1.93
N GLY A 184 -2.62 -15.34 -0.90
CA GLY A 184 -2.34 -16.77 -0.76
C GLY A 184 -0.88 -17.17 -0.52
N ASN A 185 0.06 -16.21 -0.41
CA ASN A 185 1.49 -16.48 -0.51
C ASN A 185 2.38 -15.85 0.58
N ALA A 186 1.90 -14.95 1.43
CA ALA A 186 2.71 -14.48 2.57
C ALA A 186 2.70 -15.50 3.73
N LYS A 187 3.72 -16.35 3.87
CA LYS A 187 3.71 -17.46 4.86
C LYS A 187 4.87 -17.39 5.87
N GLY A 188 5.62 -16.31 5.88
CA GLY A 188 6.81 -16.14 6.72
C GLY A 188 8.01 -16.92 6.19
N GLU A 189 8.16 -16.99 4.86
CA GLU A 189 9.25 -17.67 4.20
C GLU A 189 10.61 -17.11 4.64
N PRO A 190 11.65 -17.95 4.82
CA PRO A 190 12.98 -17.48 5.20
C PRO A 190 13.55 -16.41 4.25
N VAL A 191 13.31 -16.55 2.93
CA VAL A 191 13.74 -15.56 1.94
C VAL A 191 13.05 -14.21 2.13
N MET A 192 11.77 -14.21 2.54
CA MET A 192 11.06 -12.99 2.88
C MET A 192 11.56 -12.39 4.19
N ALA A 193 11.91 -13.22 5.18
CA ALA A 193 12.55 -12.73 6.40
C ALA A 193 13.91 -12.05 6.12
N ASP A 194 14.72 -12.62 5.23
CA ASP A 194 15.98 -12.01 4.77
C ASP A 194 15.74 -10.68 4.03
N TYR A 195 14.75 -10.66 3.13
CA TYR A 195 14.38 -9.46 2.39
C TYR A 195 13.91 -8.34 3.34
N LEU A 196 12.96 -8.64 4.22
CA LEU A 196 12.42 -7.69 5.21
C LEU A 196 13.50 -7.17 6.16
N ALA A 197 14.43 -8.03 6.57
CA ALA A 197 15.56 -7.63 7.42
C ALA A 197 16.49 -6.63 6.73
N GLY A 198 16.62 -6.69 5.39
CA GLY A 198 17.43 -5.77 4.60
C GLY A 198 16.76 -4.43 4.27
N LEU A 199 15.46 -4.27 4.53
CA LEU A 199 14.74 -3.02 4.29
C LEU A 199 15.07 -1.96 5.36
N GLN A 200 14.91 -0.68 4.99
CA GLN A 200 14.89 0.41 5.95
C GLN A 200 13.44 0.84 6.20
N ALA A 201 12.87 0.42 7.33
CA ALA A 201 11.51 0.76 7.69
C ALA A 201 11.48 1.80 8.83
N GLU A 202 10.48 2.68 8.81
CA GLU A 202 10.12 3.53 9.94
C GLU A 202 9.37 2.72 11.00
N VAL A 203 8.43 1.89 10.55
CA VAL A 203 7.70 0.88 11.34
C VAL A 203 7.46 -0.33 10.44
N MET A 204 7.54 -1.53 11.00
CA MET A 204 7.23 -2.80 10.32
C MET A 204 5.93 -3.38 10.87
N VAL A 205 4.97 -3.69 10.01
CA VAL A 205 3.70 -4.34 10.36
C VAL A 205 3.67 -5.74 9.78
N LEU A 206 3.50 -6.75 10.63
CA LEU A 206 3.46 -8.16 10.27
C LEU A 206 2.02 -8.67 10.39
N ASP A 207 1.37 -8.86 9.23
CA ASP A 207 -0.06 -9.14 9.04
C ASP A 207 -0.29 -10.34 8.09
N TYR A 208 0.47 -11.42 8.30
CA TYR A 208 0.48 -12.57 7.37
C TYR A 208 -0.24 -13.82 7.91
N ASP A 209 -0.85 -13.74 9.11
CA ASP A 209 -1.57 -14.83 9.78
C ASP A 209 -2.52 -15.57 8.82
N PHE A 210 -3.33 -14.81 8.07
CA PHE A 210 -4.39 -15.37 7.22
C PHE A 210 -3.87 -16.39 6.19
N ASN A 211 -2.68 -16.14 5.65
CA ASN A 211 -2.09 -16.99 4.61
C ASN A 211 -1.30 -18.16 5.17
N SER A 212 -0.94 -18.15 6.46
CA SER A 212 -0.23 -19.27 7.05
C SER A 212 -1.13 -20.51 7.01
N PRO A 213 -0.68 -21.64 6.42
CA PRO A 213 -1.53 -22.82 6.21
C PRO A 213 -2.17 -23.34 7.50
N THR A 214 -1.41 -23.35 8.61
CA THR A 214 -1.87 -23.83 9.92
C THR A 214 -1.25 -23.01 11.06
N ALA A 215 -1.75 -23.20 12.28
CA ALA A 215 -1.15 -22.60 13.48
C ALA A 215 0.27 -23.14 13.74
N GLU A 216 0.54 -24.41 13.41
CA GLU A 216 1.86 -25.02 13.53
C GLU A 216 2.87 -24.37 12.57
N THR A 217 2.48 -24.16 11.30
CA THR A 217 3.34 -23.45 10.35
C THR A 217 3.59 -22.02 10.81
N LEU A 218 2.57 -21.34 11.33
CA LEU A 218 2.72 -20.00 11.90
C LEU A 218 3.70 -20.00 13.08
N GLN A 219 3.64 -21.02 13.94
CA GLN A 219 4.54 -21.17 15.09
C GLN A 219 6.00 -21.36 14.66
N GLN A 220 6.21 -22.08 13.55
CA GLN A 220 7.54 -22.30 12.98
C GLN A 220 8.11 -21.05 12.31
N THR A 221 7.29 -20.12 11.82
CA THR A 221 7.77 -18.98 11.02
C THR A 221 7.74 -17.64 11.76
N HIS A 222 6.77 -17.41 12.66
CA HIS A 222 6.49 -16.07 13.19
C HIS A 222 7.59 -15.51 14.10
N TYR A 223 8.02 -16.28 15.10
CA TYR A 223 9.13 -15.83 15.95
C TYR A 223 10.47 -15.76 15.18
N PRO A 224 10.87 -16.75 14.34
CA PRO A 224 12.10 -16.63 13.55
C PRO A 224 12.12 -15.43 12.59
N LEU A 225 10.99 -15.09 11.96
CA LEU A 225 10.87 -13.90 11.12
C LEU A 225 11.11 -12.62 11.94
N TYR A 226 10.45 -12.51 13.09
CA TYR A 226 10.69 -11.40 14.03
C TYR A 226 12.16 -11.32 14.44
N GLU A 227 12.76 -12.43 14.89
CA GLU A 227 14.13 -12.45 15.40
C GLU A 227 15.13 -12.02 14.32
N LYS A 228 14.91 -12.45 13.08
CA LYS A 228 15.72 -12.04 11.93
C LYS A 228 15.66 -10.54 11.68
N ILE A 229 14.45 -9.96 11.65
CA ILE A 229 14.24 -8.52 11.45
C ILE A 229 14.85 -7.74 12.62
N ARG A 230 14.57 -8.13 13.87
CA ARG A 230 15.06 -7.42 15.05
C ARG A 230 16.59 -7.43 15.14
N LYS A 231 17.25 -8.52 14.75
CA LYS A 231 18.73 -8.61 14.70
C LYS A 231 19.33 -7.62 13.69
N ALA A 232 18.70 -7.44 12.54
CA ALA A 232 19.18 -6.50 11.51
C ALA A 232 18.76 -5.05 11.78
N GLN A 233 17.61 -4.86 12.45
CA GLN A 233 16.98 -3.57 12.70
C GLN A 233 16.64 -3.39 14.19
N PRO A 234 17.64 -3.12 15.05
CA PRO A 234 17.45 -3.10 16.51
C PRO A 234 16.47 -2.03 17.01
N ASN A 235 16.28 -0.95 16.25
CA ASN A 235 15.50 0.22 16.65
C ASN A 235 14.20 0.41 15.86
N THR A 236 13.88 -0.47 14.91
CA THR A 236 12.64 -0.37 14.11
C THR A 236 11.46 -0.90 14.93
N PRO A 237 10.39 -0.13 15.18
CA PRO A 237 9.19 -0.67 15.78
C PRO A 237 8.55 -1.77 14.94
N ILE A 238 8.10 -2.86 15.59
CA ILE A 238 7.45 -4.00 14.93
C ILE A 238 6.05 -4.20 15.53
N ILE A 239 5.03 -4.18 14.69
CA ILE A 239 3.64 -4.43 15.06
C ILE A 239 3.26 -5.83 14.57
N PHE A 240 2.85 -6.69 15.49
CA PHE A 240 2.26 -8.00 15.16
C PHE A 240 0.76 -7.87 15.09
N MET A 241 0.13 -8.39 14.04
CA MET A 241 -1.32 -8.35 13.85
C MET A 241 -1.86 -9.74 13.51
N THR A 242 -2.99 -10.09 14.12
CA THR A 242 -3.69 -11.36 13.85
C THR A 242 -4.88 -11.12 12.93
N ARG A 243 -5.36 -12.18 12.28
CA ARG A 243 -6.41 -12.09 11.26
C ARG A 243 -7.74 -11.51 11.78
N PRO A 244 -8.47 -10.71 10.98
CA PRO A 244 -9.64 -9.95 11.43
C PRO A 244 -10.93 -10.77 11.60
N ASN A 245 -10.98 -12.02 11.13
CA ASN A 245 -12.22 -12.81 11.08
C ASN A 245 -12.49 -13.64 12.36
N PHE A 246 -12.00 -13.19 13.52
CA PHE A 246 -12.12 -13.92 14.79
C PHE A 246 -13.57 -14.25 15.16
N LEU A 247 -14.49 -13.29 15.04
CA LEU A 247 -15.89 -13.49 15.42
C LEU A 247 -16.65 -14.44 14.49
N TYR A 248 -16.14 -14.67 13.27
CA TYR A 248 -16.69 -15.62 12.33
C TYR A 248 -16.24 -17.06 12.62
N ASP A 249 -14.94 -17.26 12.85
CA ASP A 249 -14.35 -18.59 13.11
C ASP A 249 -13.38 -18.57 14.29
N PRO A 250 -13.88 -18.49 15.53
CA PRO A 250 -13.03 -18.48 16.73
C PRO A 250 -12.18 -19.74 16.84
N THR A 251 -12.73 -20.91 16.46
CA THR A 251 -12.06 -22.20 16.58
C THR A 251 -10.74 -22.23 15.82
N ALA A 252 -10.71 -21.73 14.58
CA ALA A 252 -9.47 -21.64 13.84
C ALA A 252 -8.62 -20.41 14.21
N CYS A 253 -9.24 -19.32 14.71
CA CYS A 253 -8.50 -18.10 15.07
C CYS A 253 -7.73 -18.20 16.39
N VAL A 254 -8.31 -18.81 17.43
CA VAL A 254 -7.71 -18.91 18.77
C VAL A 254 -6.28 -19.47 18.75
N PRO A 255 -6.00 -20.65 18.16
CA PRO A 255 -4.64 -21.20 18.18
C PRO A 255 -3.64 -20.34 17.40
N ARG A 256 -4.08 -19.69 16.32
CA ARG A 256 -3.23 -18.79 15.49
C ARG A 256 -2.90 -17.49 16.21
N ARG A 257 -3.91 -16.89 16.83
CA ARG A 257 -3.77 -15.70 17.66
C ARG A 257 -2.78 -15.97 18.79
N GLU A 258 -2.90 -17.11 19.45
CA GLU A 258 -2.02 -17.49 20.55
C GLU A 258 -0.55 -17.57 20.10
N VAL A 259 -0.27 -18.18 18.95
CA VAL A 259 1.10 -18.23 18.39
C VAL A 259 1.71 -16.84 18.20
N ILE A 260 0.96 -15.91 17.61
CA ILE A 260 1.44 -14.54 17.36
C ILE A 260 1.59 -13.79 18.68
N TYR A 261 0.65 -13.96 19.61
CA TYR A 261 0.71 -13.36 20.93
C TYR A 261 1.90 -13.87 21.74
N GLN A 262 2.23 -15.16 21.65
CA GLN A 262 3.42 -15.75 22.27
C GLN A 262 4.73 -15.20 21.67
N THR A 263 4.75 -14.89 20.37
CA THR A 263 5.89 -14.18 19.77
C THR A 263 6.05 -12.78 20.38
N TYR A 264 4.95 -12.05 20.52
CA TYR A 264 4.94 -10.74 21.17
C TYR A 264 5.41 -10.82 22.63
N LEU A 265 4.87 -11.74 23.43
CA LEU A 265 5.27 -11.93 24.83
C LEU A 265 6.75 -12.28 24.94
N ARG A 266 7.24 -13.22 24.14
CA ARG A 266 8.66 -13.59 24.13
C ARG A 266 9.57 -12.41 23.79
N ALA A 267 9.18 -11.57 22.82
CA ALA A 267 9.91 -10.34 22.50
C ALA A 267 9.94 -9.37 23.70
N LYS A 268 8.80 -9.16 24.37
CA LYS A 268 8.70 -8.33 25.58
C LYS A 268 9.55 -8.85 26.73
N GLU A 269 9.53 -10.16 27.00
CA GLU A 269 10.30 -10.82 28.05
C GLU A 269 11.81 -10.71 27.82
N GLN A 270 12.24 -10.71 26.56
CA GLN A 270 13.63 -10.44 26.16
C GLN A 270 14.00 -8.95 26.21
N GLY A 271 13.10 -8.08 26.66
CA GLY A 271 13.34 -6.66 26.87
C GLY A 271 13.02 -5.77 25.68
N ASP A 272 12.42 -6.29 24.60
CA ASP A 272 12.03 -5.45 23.47
C ASP A 272 10.89 -4.48 23.87
N LYS A 273 11.17 -3.18 23.75
CA LYS A 273 10.23 -2.09 24.06
C LYS A 273 9.56 -1.52 22.80
N LEU A 274 10.00 -1.95 21.62
CA LEU A 274 9.57 -1.45 20.31
C LEU A 274 8.74 -2.50 19.58
N VAL A 275 7.94 -3.27 20.33
CA VAL A 275 6.94 -4.19 19.78
C VAL A 275 5.56 -3.85 20.28
N ALA A 276 4.56 -4.03 19.41
CA ALA A 276 3.15 -3.95 19.77
C ALA A 276 2.38 -5.14 19.18
N PHE A 277 1.22 -5.43 19.77
CA PHE A 277 0.31 -6.47 19.32
C PHE A 277 -1.06 -5.85 19.06
N ILE A 278 -1.61 -6.12 17.89
CA ILE A 278 -2.97 -5.77 17.50
C ILE A 278 -3.78 -7.04 17.37
N ASP A 279 -4.81 -7.13 18.20
CA ASP A 279 -5.70 -8.28 18.24
C ASP A 279 -6.76 -8.22 17.15
N GLY A 280 -6.69 -9.19 16.24
CA GLY A 280 -7.62 -9.43 15.14
C GLY A 280 -9.09 -9.53 15.56
N GLU A 281 -9.38 -9.95 16.79
CA GLU A 281 -10.73 -9.94 17.34
C GLU A 281 -11.36 -8.54 17.39
N THR A 282 -10.52 -7.52 17.52
CA THR A 282 -10.99 -6.13 17.67
C THR A 282 -11.13 -5.39 16.35
N LEU A 283 -10.56 -5.92 15.26
CA LEU A 283 -10.37 -5.22 13.99
C LEU A 283 -11.66 -4.86 13.27
N LEU A 284 -12.67 -5.73 13.32
CA LEU A 284 -13.95 -5.51 12.64
C LEU A 284 -15.04 -4.93 13.55
N GLY A 285 -14.71 -4.64 14.82
CA GLY A 285 -15.68 -4.24 15.84
C GLY A 285 -16.54 -5.39 16.37
N LYS A 286 -17.32 -5.12 17.42
CA LYS A 286 -18.20 -6.13 18.05
C LYS A 286 -19.59 -6.21 17.39
N ASP A 287 -20.06 -5.09 16.87
CA ASP A 287 -21.38 -4.96 16.23
C ASP A 287 -21.20 -4.92 14.71
N ASP A 288 -22.15 -5.50 13.95
CA ASP A 288 -22.17 -5.50 12.48
C ASP A 288 -20.89 -6.02 11.79
N TRP A 289 -20.05 -6.79 12.49
CA TRP A 289 -18.82 -7.35 11.93
C TRP A 289 -19.08 -8.23 10.70
N PHE A 290 -20.24 -8.88 10.64
CA PHE A 290 -20.66 -9.73 9.51
C PHE A 290 -20.92 -8.91 8.23
N MET A 291 -21.08 -7.59 8.33
CA MET A 291 -21.18 -6.68 7.18
C MET A 291 -19.82 -6.21 6.67
N CYS A 292 -18.72 -6.53 7.37
CA CYS A 292 -17.39 -5.97 7.09
C CYS A 292 -16.59 -6.77 6.08
N THR A 293 -17.07 -7.93 5.63
CA THR A 293 -16.34 -8.81 4.70
C THR A 293 -17.19 -9.16 3.49
N VAL A 294 -16.56 -9.43 2.35
CA VAL A 294 -17.27 -9.91 1.15
C VAL A 294 -17.51 -11.41 1.15
N ASP A 295 -16.70 -12.18 1.89
CA ASP A 295 -16.68 -13.65 1.86
C ASP A 295 -16.27 -14.29 3.21
N ASN A 296 -16.46 -13.58 4.33
CA ASN A 296 -16.00 -13.96 5.68
C ASN A 296 -14.48 -14.06 5.85
N CYS A 297 -13.72 -13.61 4.85
CA CYS A 297 -12.26 -13.59 4.83
C CYS A 297 -11.75 -12.18 4.53
N HIS A 298 -12.08 -11.67 3.35
CA HIS A 298 -11.62 -10.40 2.79
C HIS A 298 -12.51 -9.25 3.26
N PRO A 299 -11.94 -8.24 3.95
CA PRO A 299 -12.66 -7.02 4.27
C PRO A 299 -13.18 -6.31 3.02
N ASN A 300 -14.38 -5.73 3.12
CA ASN A 300 -14.83 -4.68 2.20
C ASN A 300 -14.39 -3.30 2.73
N ASP A 301 -14.83 -2.22 2.09
CA ASP A 301 -14.45 -0.86 2.50
C ASP A 301 -14.79 -0.54 3.97
N LEU A 302 -15.93 -1.01 4.49
CA LEU A 302 -16.29 -0.82 5.89
C LEU A 302 -15.34 -1.59 6.81
N GLY A 303 -15.00 -2.83 6.44
CA GLY A 303 -14.04 -3.63 7.19
C GLY A 303 -12.64 -3.02 7.19
N PHE A 304 -12.14 -2.56 6.05
CA PHE A 304 -10.84 -1.87 5.98
C PHE A 304 -10.84 -0.54 6.73
N TYR A 305 -11.93 0.21 6.69
CA TYR A 305 -12.07 1.44 7.48
C TYR A 305 -11.96 1.13 8.99
N ARG A 306 -12.68 0.12 9.48
CA ARG A 306 -12.62 -0.29 10.90
C ARG A 306 -11.24 -0.84 11.28
N MET A 307 -10.61 -1.62 10.41
CA MET A 307 -9.23 -2.06 10.60
C MET A 307 -8.31 -0.85 10.77
N ALA A 308 -8.39 0.14 9.87
CA ALA A 308 -7.58 1.35 9.96
C ALA A 308 -7.81 2.10 11.29
N GLU A 309 -9.06 2.24 11.76
CA GLU A 309 -9.35 2.86 13.07
C GLU A 309 -8.67 2.14 14.26
N ARG A 310 -8.52 0.82 14.18
CA ARG A 310 -7.85 0.05 15.23
C ARG A 310 -6.32 0.11 15.13
N VAL A 311 -5.79 0.13 13.92
CA VAL A 311 -4.34 0.16 13.68
C VAL A 311 -3.75 1.55 13.91
N GLU A 312 -4.47 2.60 13.53
CA GLU A 312 -4.04 3.99 13.58
C GLU A 312 -3.44 4.42 14.93
N PRO A 313 -4.10 4.26 16.09
CA PRO A 313 -3.55 4.73 17.36
C PRO A 313 -2.23 4.02 17.72
N VAL A 314 -2.08 2.74 17.37
CA VAL A 314 -0.85 1.97 17.64
C VAL A 314 0.28 2.43 16.72
N LEU A 315 -0.01 2.56 15.43
CA LEU A 315 0.96 3.02 14.44
C LEU A 315 1.40 4.46 14.73
N LYS A 316 0.46 5.36 14.97
CA LYS A 316 0.71 6.77 15.30
C LYS A 316 1.60 6.90 16.55
N ALA A 317 1.38 6.08 17.57
CA ALA A 317 2.21 6.09 18.78
C ALA A 317 3.68 5.74 18.51
N PHE A 318 4.02 5.07 17.42
CA PHE A 318 5.41 4.84 17.01
C PHE A 318 5.93 5.93 16.08
N LEU A 319 5.10 6.49 15.21
CA LEU A 319 5.47 7.58 14.32
C LEU A 319 5.72 8.91 15.07
N ASP A 320 4.94 9.20 16.11
CA ASP A 320 5.05 10.46 16.89
C ASP A 320 6.22 10.48 17.90
N LYS A 321 6.78 9.33 18.27
CA LYS A 321 7.71 9.20 19.42
C LYS A 321 9.15 9.65 19.15
N LYS A 322 9.37 10.49 18.14
CA LYS A 322 10.71 10.91 17.72
C LYS A 322 10.84 12.42 17.64
#